data_AF-A0A8J9WSQ3-F1
#
_entry.id   AF-A0A8J9WSQ3-F1
#
_cell.length_a   1.000
_cell.length_b   1.000
_cell.length_c   1.000
_cell.angle_alpha   90.00
_cell.angle_beta   90.00
_cell.angle_gamma   90.00
#
_symmetry.space_group_name_H-M   'P 1'
#
loop_
_entity.id
_entity.type
_entity.pdbx_description
1 polymer ?
#
loop_
_entity_poly.entity_id
_entity_poly.type
_entity_poly.pdbx_seq_one_letter_code
_entity_poly.pdbx_strand_id
1 'polypeptide(L)'
;MQECYRQLSDSEVYLELAEMAFDAEEIKAKALHCVTAMDKLGLKANEKKWLVHYIGESSSVPAFYIMPKLHKEPVKGRPIVASCGWCTTPLSQWCANTLAPIVAQLPTVLKDTADLISRLKDVRFSVDANVLLSTADVESLYTSIPVGDAVEALAQTLREKRVGEKEAACIKLAVKFVLMNNYLTFDGKCYKQIKGLAMGTPLAPPLANIFMAHLEKKTFASRPGLCPVMYGRFLDDIFYVQVLRNIPYHILPKALGNMHPSIKLTFKSSPIELEMLDLVIYKAGDHLLHRVHQKALNKYLYISSRSCHPPHVMRGFIRTELIRYARNCSERLDFLRICRAFSSRLRERGFHPTFLRKVFATIEHGYHPPKGKRPTPVVFKIPYGGGPEVSALPGVIKEWYDACPSAFRVHVPKPIVCYTMGKNVYGLLVRAKVHT
;
A
#
# COMPACT_ATOMS: atom_id res chain seq x y z
N MET A 1 -8.54 7.84 23.19
CA MET A 1 -9.03 6.79 24.11
C MET A 1 -10.52 6.49 23.86
N GLN A 2 -11.44 7.46 24.00
CA GLN A 2 -12.88 7.25 23.71
C GLN A 2 -13.17 6.64 22.33
N GLU A 3 -12.54 7.15 21.27
CA GLU A 3 -12.70 6.60 19.91
C GLU A 3 -12.20 5.15 19.78
N CYS A 4 -11.24 4.72 20.60
CA CYS A 4 -10.80 3.31 20.63
C CYS A 4 -11.88 2.42 21.22
N TYR A 5 -12.42 2.78 22.39
CA TYR A 5 -13.50 2.02 23.00
C TYR A 5 -14.74 2.01 22.12
N ARG A 6 -15.10 3.12 21.46
CA ARG A 6 -16.23 3.17 20.52
C ARG A 6 -16.12 2.14 19.40
N GLN A 7 -14.90 1.86 18.93
CA GLN A 7 -14.67 0.85 17.88
C GLN A 7 -14.58 -0.56 18.45
N LEU A 8 -13.89 -0.75 19.58
CA LEU A 8 -13.74 -2.05 20.24
C LEU A 8 -15.02 -2.55 20.91
N SER A 9 -15.97 -1.65 21.22
CA SER A 9 -17.29 -1.99 21.75
C SER A 9 -18.25 -2.54 20.70
N ASP A 10 -17.87 -2.52 19.41
CA ASP A 10 -18.66 -3.14 18.35
C ASP A 10 -18.56 -4.67 18.45
N SER A 11 -19.55 -5.28 19.11
CA SER A 11 -19.62 -6.72 19.35
C SER A 11 -19.82 -7.54 18.07
N GLU A 12 -20.17 -6.91 16.93
CA GLU A 12 -20.17 -7.62 15.65
C GLU A 12 -18.76 -7.81 15.10
N VAL A 13 -17.81 -6.94 15.48
CA VAL A 13 -16.44 -6.92 14.95
C VAL A 13 -15.44 -7.50 15.93
N TYR A 14 -15.56 -7.14 17.21
CA TYR A 14 -14.62 -7.50 18.26
C TYR A 14 -15.31 -8.22 19.41
N LEU A 15 -14.69 -9.30 19.86
CA LEU A 15 -15.06 -10.03 21.07
C LEU A 15 -14.01 -9.76 22.15
N GLU A 16 -14.40 -9.12 23.25
CA GLU A 16 -13.55 -9.00 24.45
C GLU A 16 -13.37 -10.39 25.07
N LEU A 17 -12.12 -10.77 25.35
CA LEU A 17 -11.78 -12.05 25.94
C LEU A 17 -11.54 -11.88 27.44
N ALA A 18 -12.06 -12.79 28.25
CA ALA A 18 -11.68 -12.89 29.66
C ALA A 18 -10.19 -13.24 29.78
N GLU A 19 -9.52 -12.75 30.83
CA GLU A 19 -8.06 -12.92 31.02
C GLU A 19 -7.61 -14.39 30.95
N MET A 20 -8.41 -15.33 31.48
CA MET A 20 -8.09 -16.77 31.46
C MET A 20 -8.35 -17.45 30.11
N ALA A 21 -9.00 -16.78 29.15
CA ALA A 21 -9.42 -17.36 27.88
C ALA A 21 -8.41 -17.14 26.73
N PHE A 22 -7.31 -16.44 26.99
CA PHE A 22 -6.30 -16.11 25.99
C PHE A 22 -4.90 -16.52 26.43
N ASP A 23 -4.32 -17.49 25.73
CA ASP A 23 -2.92 -17.90 25.88
C ASP A 23 -2.17 -17.71 24.56
N ALA A 24 -1.20 -16.79 24.54
CA ALA A 24 -0.40 -16.49 23.38
C ALA A 24 0.49 -17.67 22.93
N GLU A 25 1.00 -18.47 23.88
CA GLU A 25 1.82 -19.65 23.58
C GLU A 25 0.96 -20.77 22.97
N GLU A 26 -0.29 -20.90 23.38
CA GLU A 26 -1.24 -21.83 22.75
C GLU A 26 -1.49 -21.45 21.27
N ILE A 27 -1.70 -20.17 20.97
CA ILE A 27 -1.89 -19.72 19.57
C ILE A 27 -0.62 -19.94 18.75
N LYS A 28 0.56 -19.73 19.34
CA LYS A 28 1.85 -20.01 18.70
C LYS A 28 2.02 -21.50 18.40
N ALA A 29 1.67 -22.38 19.35
CA ALA A 29 1.66 -23.83 19.13
C ALA A 29 0.69 -24.23 18.00
N LYS A 30 -0.52 -23.64 17.96
CA LYS A 30 -1.48 -23.84 16.86
C LYS A 30 -0.92 -23.35 15.52
N ALA A 31 -0.15 -22.26 15.49
CA ALA A 31 0.49 -21.77 14.27
C ALA A 31 1.56 -22.74 13.77
N LEU A 32 2.40 -23.29 14.65
CA LEU A 32 3.38 -24.33 14.30
C LEU A 32 2.72 -25.63 13.82
N HIS A 33 1.59 -26.00 14.43
CA HIS A 33 0.78 -27.13 13.97
C HIS A 33 0.21 -26.87 12.56
N CYS A 34 -0.27 -25.65 12.29
CA CYS A 34 -0.70 -25.25 10.95
C CYS A 34 0.43 -25.41 9.92
N VAL A 35 1.66 -25.01 10.26
CA VAL A 35 2.83 -25.20 9.37
C VAL A 35 3.11 -26.68 9.13
N THR A 36 2.98 -27.53 10.15
CA THR A 36 3.13 -28.98 10.00
C THR A 36 2.06 -29.59 9.08
N ALA A 37 0.82 -29.10 9.16
CA ALA A 37 -0.23 -29.52 8.25
C ALA A 37 0.00 -29.00 6.81
N MET A 38 0.53 -27.78 6.65
CA MET A 38 0.96 -27.25 5.35
C MET A 38 2.09 -28.07 4.72
N ASP A 39 3.03 -28.58 5.53
CA ASP A 39 4.12 -29.46 5.08
C ASP A 39 3.60 -30.74 4.40
N LYS A 40 2.57 -31.36 5.00
CA LYS A 40 1.87 -32.52 4.41
C LYS A 40 1.19 -32.19 3.07
N LEU A 41 0.92 -30.91 2.80
CA LEU A 41 0.31 -30.40 1.57
C LEU A 41 1.37 -29.90 0.55
N GLY A 42 2.66 -30.14 0.80
CA GLY A 42 3.74 -29.82 -0.15
C GLY A 42 4.35 -28.44 0.03
N LEU A 43 4.32 -27.87 1.24
CA LEU A 43 5.08 -26.67 1.58
C LEU A 43 6.58 -26.89 1.31
N LYS A 44 7.27 -25.90 0.73
CA LYS A 44 8.70 -26.05 0.44
C LYS A 44 9.52 -26.05 1.73
N ALA A 45 10.59 -26.83 1.77
CA ALA A 45 11.46 -26.94 2.95
C ALA A 45 12.01 -25.59 3.46
N ASN A 46 12.41 -24.69 2.55
CA ASN A 46 12.89 -23.35 2.92
C ASN A 46 11.77 -22.47 3.49
N GLU A 47 10.55 -22.58 2.95
CA GLU A 47 9.38 -21.84 3.45
C GLU A 47 8.98 -22.35 4.84
N LYS A 48 8.99 -23.67 5.05
CA LYS A 48 8.79 -24.29 6.37
C LYS A 48 9.82 -23.81 7.39
N LYS A 49 11.11 -23.87 7.05
CA LYS A 49 12.20 -23.43 7.94
C LYS A 49 12.04 -21.97 8.33
N TRP A 50 11.70 -21.12 7.36
CA TRP A 50 11.43 -19.71 7.59
C TRP A 50 10.21 -19.51 8.51
N LEU A 51 9.07 -20.15 8.22
CA LEU A 51 7.87 -20.04 9.04
C LEU A 51 8.12 -20.49 10.49
N VAL A 52 8.71 -21.66 10.70
CA VAL A 52 8.99 -22.18 12.05
C VAL A 52 9.88 -21.23 12.86
N HIS A 53 10.94 -20.69 12.23
CA HIS A 53 11.86 -19.77 12.90
C HIS A 53 11.15 -18.49 13.36
N TYR A 54 10.47 -17.78 12.45
CA TYR A 54 9.85 -16.48 12.78
C TYR A 54 8.58 -16.62 13.63
N ILE A 55 7.85 -17.74 13.54
CA ILE A 55 6.75 -18.04 14.49
C ILE A 55 7.34 -18.30 15.88
N GLY A 56 8.46 -19.01 15.97
CA GLY A 56 9.17 -19.30 17.21
C GLY A 56 9.66 -18.05 17.95
N GLU A 57 10.09 -17.02 17.21
CA GLU A 57 10.55 -15.73 17.76
C GLU A 57 9.43 -14.76 18.15
N SER A 58 8.16 -15.11 17.89
CA SER A 58 7.00 -14.29 18.29
C SER A 58 7.00 -14.06 19.80
N SER A 59 6.86 -12.80 20.21
CA SER A 59 7.01 -12.37 21.61
C SER A 59 5.92 -11.41 22.11
N SER A 60 5.09 -10.84 21.23
CA SER A 60 4.13 -9.81 21.63
C SER A 60 2.79 -9.93 20.93
N VAL A 61 1.72 -9.88 21.72
CA VAL A 61 0.34 -9.73 21.22
C VAL A 61 0.19 -8.37 20.53
N PRO A 62 -0.47 -8.27 19.37
CA PRO A 62 -0.62 -7.01 18.65
C PRO A 62 -1.33 -5.92 19.46
N ALA A 63 -0.75 -4.73 19.53
CA ALA A 63 -1.41 -3.57 20.14
C ALA A 63 -2.35 -2.88 19.15
N PHE A 64 -3.55 -2.53 19.60
CA PHE A 64 -4.50 -1.71 18.84
C PHE A 64 -4.26 -0.23 19.10
N TYR A 65 -4.29 0.55 18.03
CA TYR A 65 -4.24 2.01 18.11
C TYR A 65 -5.03 2.63 16.96
N ILE A 66 -5.26 3.94 17.07
CA ILE A 66 -6.03 4.68 16.08
C ILE A 66 -5.19 5.79 15.46
N MET A 67 -5.24 5.88 14.14
CA MET A 67 -4.73 7.04 13.40
C MET A 67 -5.88 7.99 13.05
N PRO A 68 -5.83 9.26 13.44
CA PRO A 68 -6.92 10.20 13.17
C PRO A 68 -6.99 10.56 11.68
N LYS A 69 -8.19 10.51 11.09
CA LYS A 69 -8.50 11.03 9.76
C LYS A 69 -8.99 12.48 9.89
N LEU A 70 -8.04 13.41 9.98
CA LEU A 70 -8.30 14.86 10.21
C LEU A 70 -9.13 15.55 9.12
N HIS A 71 -9.29 14.94 7.94
CA HIS A 71 -10.03 15.48 6.80
C HIS A 71 -11.52 15.06 6.77
N LYS A 72 -12.02 14.38 7.81
CA LYS A 72 -13.42 13.98 7.94
C LYS A 72 -14.08 14.81 9.04
N GLU A 73 -15.36 15.12 8.86
CA GLU A 73 -16.20 15.80 9.86
C GLU A 73 -17.40 14.92 10.21
N PRO A 74 -17.56 14.48 11.48
CA PRO A 74 -16.58 14.59 12.56
C PRO A 74 -15.30 13.78 12.26
N VAL A 75 -14.18 14.12 12.93
CA VAL A 75 -12.90 13.41 12.78
C VAL A 75 -13.11 11.93 13.12
N LYS A 76 -12.74 11.04 12.19
CA LYS A 76 -12.87 9.59 12.35
C LYS A 76 -11.53 8.93 12.67
N GLY A 77 -11.55 7.89 13.49
CA GLY A 77 -10.37 7.05 13.74
C GLY A 77 -10.18 5.96 12.68
N ARG A 78 -8.95 5.73 12.19
CA ARG A 78 -8.58 4.51 11.48
C ARG A 78 -7.98 3.51 12.47
N PRO A 79 -8.62 2.36 12.73
CA PRO A 79 -8.04 1.33 13.57
C PRO A 79 -6.83 0.70 12.88
N ILE A 80 -5.77 0.44 13.65
CA ILE A 80 -4.60 -0.32 13.22
C ILE A 80 -4.22 -1.30 14.31
N VAL A 81 -3.91 -2.53 13.90
CA VAL A 81 -3.38 -3.57 14.76
C VAL A 81 -1.90 -3.77 14.44
N ALA A 82 -1.01 -3.45 15.38
CA ALA A 82 0.44 -3.56 15.21
C ALA A 82 0.91 -5.02 15.33
N SER A 83 0.71 -5.83 14.29
CA SER A 83 0.97 -7.28 14.35
C SER A 83 2.40 -7.69 13.98
N CYS A 84 3.36 -6.78 13.80
CA CYS A 84 4.68 -7.10 13.24
C CYS A 84 5.45 -8.22 13.97
N GLY A 85 5.28 -8.35 15.29
CA GLY A 85 5.91 -9.37 16.12
C GLY A 85 5.01 -10.55 16.51
N TRP A 86 3.85 -10.70 15.88
CA TRP A 86 2.84 -11.70 16.23
C TRP A 86 2.99 -13.02 15.48
N CYS A 87 2.61 -14.13 16.11
CA CYS A 87 2.83 -15.49 15.61
C CYS A 87 2.08 -15.79 14.31
N THR A 88 1.02 -15.05 13.95
CA THR A 88 0.34 -15.23 12.65
C THR A 88 0.95 -14.40 11.52
N THR A 89 1.82 -13.44 11.82
CA THR A 89 2.40 -12.53 10.83
C THR A 89 3.28 -13.24 9.80
N PRO A 90 4.15 -14.21 10.15
CA PRO A 90 4.90 -14.97 9.17
C PRO A 90 3.99 -15.72 8.18
N LEU A 91 2.94 -16.39 8.68
CA LEU A 91 1.94 -17.04 7.82
C LEU A 91 1.23 -16.03 6.93
N SER A 92 0.88 -14.86 7.47
CA SER A 92 0.26 -13.79 6.68
C SER A 92 1.16 -13.27 5.58
N GLN A 93 2.47 -13.11 5.84
CA GLN A 93 3.45 -12.68 4.84
C GLN A 93 3.64 -13.74 3.76
N TRP A 94 3.71 -15.02 4.15
CA TRP A 94 3.77 -16.13 3.21
C TRP A 94 2.54 -16.13 2.30
N CYS A 95 1.31 -16.04 2.86
CA CYS A 95 0.10 -15.96 2.05
C CYS A 95 0.11 -14.74 1.12
N ALA A 96 0.52 -13.57 1.61
CA ALA A 96 0.57 -12.36 0.78
C ALA A 96 1.51 -12.51 -0.42
N ASN A 97 2.70 -13.09 -0.20
CA ASN A 97 3.67 -13.35 -1.26
C ASN A 97 3.17 -14.40 -2.25
N THR A 98 2.51 -15.46 -1.77
CA THR A 98 1.93 -16.51 -2.62
C THR A 98 0.77 -15.99 -3.47
N LEU A 99 -0.06 -15.09 -2.93
CA LEU A 99 -1.23 -14.53 -3.63
C LEU A 99 -0.87 -13.35 -4.55
N ALA A 100 0.25 -12.67 -4.35
CA ALA A 100 0.62 -11.49 -5.13
C ALA A 100 0.66 -11.74 -6.66
N PRO A 101 1.24 -12.84 -7.17
CA PRO A 101 1.21 -13.14 -8.61
C PRO A 101 -0.21 -13.37 -9.16
N ILE A 102 -1.11 -13.92 -8.36
CA ILE A 102 -2.51 -14.13 -8.73
C ILE A 102 -3.23 -12.79 -8.83
N VAL A 103 -3.07 -11.93 -7.81
CA VAL A 103 -3.66 -10.58 -7.77
C VAL A 103 -3.18 -9.72 -8.94
N ALA A 104 -1.90 -9.82 -9.29
CA ALA A 104 -1.31 -9.06 -10.39
C ALA A 104 -1.91 -9.38 -11.78
N GLN A 105 -2.67 -10.48 -11.90
CA GLN A 105 -3.35 -10.91 -13.11
C GLN A 105 -4.87 -10.66 -13.08
N LEU A 106 -5.40 -10.04 -12.03
CA LEU A 106 -6.82 -9.73 -11.93
C LEU A 106 -7.13 -8.47 -12.79
N PRO A 107 -8.02 -8.57 -13.79
CA PRO A 107 -8.21 -7.52 -14.79
C PRO A 107 -8.78 -6.22 -14.21
N THR A 108 -9.61 -6.32 -13.17
CA THR A 108 -10.25 -5.15 -12.54
C THR A 108 -9.36 -4.46 -11.52
N VAL A 109 -8.24 -5.07 -11.10
CA VAL A 109 -7.34 -4.52 -10.07
C VAL A 109 -6.30 -3.62 -10.73
N LEU A 110 -6.18 -2.41 -10.22
CA LEU A 110 -5.12 -1.45 -10.55
C LEU A 110 -3.91 -1.67 -9.63
N LYS A 111 -2.71 -1.66 -10.20
CA LYS A 111 -1.46 -1.84 -9.43
C LYS A 111 -1.00 -0.56 -8.75
N ASP A 112 -1.10 0.57 -9.46
CA ASP A 112 -0.69 1.89 -9.02
C ASP A 112 -1.21 2.97 -9.98
N THR A 113 -0.87 4.23 -9.73
CA THR A 113 -1.20 5.36 -10.60
C THR A 113 -0.61 5.21 -12.01
N ALA A 114 0.53 4.54 -12.18
CA ALA A 114 1.13 4.37 -13.50
C ALA A 114 0.37 3.32 -14.35
N ASP A 115 -0.14 2.25 -13.73
CA ASP A 115 -1.06 1.30 -14.36
C ASP A 115 -2.36 1.99 -14.78
N LEU A 116 -2.94 2.84 -13.91
CA LEU A 116 -4.10 3.65 -14.26
C LEU A 116 -3.83 4.55 -15.48
N ILE A 117 -2.72 5.29 -15.48
CA ILE A 117 -2.31 6.13 -16.62
C ILE A 117 -2.12 5.29 -17.88
N SER A 118 -1.56 4.10 -17.77
CA SER A 118 -1.38 3.21 -18.92
C SER A 118 -2.72 2.82 -19.51
N ARG A 119 -3.68 2.39 -18.69
CA ARG A 119 -5.00 1.95 -19.15
C ARG A 119 -5.83 3.10 -19.74
N LEU A 120 -5.69 4.32 -19.21
CA LEU A 120 -6.35 5.51 -19.76
C LEU A 120 -5.94 5.78 -21.22
N LYS A 121 -4.71 5.43 -21.62
CA LYS A 121 -4.23 5.63 -23.00
C LYS A 121 -4.99 4.80 -24.02
N ASP A 122 -5.56 3.68 -23.61
CA ASP A 122 -6.31 2.76 -24.48
C ASP A 122 -7.81 3.11 -24.55
N VAL A 123 -8.28 4.04 -23.72
CA VAL A 123 -9.68 4.46 -23.70
C VAL A 123 -9.96 5.38 -24.88
N ARG A 124 -10.84 4.94 -25.78
CA ARG A 124 -11.38 5.74 -26.90
C ARG A 124 -12.90 5.65 -26.94
N PHE A 125 -13.53 6.73 -27.36
CA PHE A 125 -14.97 6.83 -27.58
C PHE A 125 -15.27 7.86 -28.68
N SER A 126 -16.46 7.81 -29.29
CA SER A 126 -16.84 8.84 -30.27
C SER A 126 -16.90 10.22 -29.59
N VAL A 127 -16.54 11.28 -30.33
CA VAL A 127 -16.59 12.66 -29.83
C VAL A 127 -18.02 13.04 -29.40
N ASP A 128 -19.02 12.53 -30.11
CA ASP A 128 -20.45 12.76 -29.82
C ASP A 128 -21.02 11.79 -28.77
N ALA A 129 -20.20 10.89 -28.23
CA ALA A 129 -20.65 9.92 -27.25
C ALA A 129 -20.99 10.62 -25.92
N ASN A 130 -22.14 10.25 -25.35
CA ASN A 130 -22.49 10.65 -24.00
C ASN A 130 -21.64 9.85 -22.99
N VAL A 131 -20.48 10.40 -22.61
CA VAL A 131 -19.52 9.76 -21.70
C VAL A 131 -19.60 10.34 -20.29
N LEU A 132 -19.73 9.44 -19.32
CA LEU A 132 -19.75 9.73 -17.90
C LEU A 132 -18.52 9.11 -17.20
N LEU A 133 -17.73 9.95 -16.53
CA LEU A 133 -16.67 9.50 -15.63
C LEU A 133 -17.28 9.25 -14.25
N SER A 134 -16.92 8.15 -13.61
CA SER A 134 -17.44 7.82 -12.29
C SER A 134 -16.38 7.20 -11.39
N THR A 135 -16.45 7.51 -10.11
CA THR A 135 -15.75 6.79 -9.05
C THR A 135 -16.72 6.19 -8.06
N ALA A 136 -16.28 5.14 -7.40
CA ALA A 136 -16.91 4.64 -6.18
C ALA A 136 -15.87 4.41 -5.09
N ASP A 137 -16.23 4.69 -3.84
CA ASP A 137 -15.43 4.36 -2.64
C ASP A 137 -16.12 3.21 -1.90
N VAL A 138 -15.38 2.15 -1.58
CA VAL A 138 -15.88 1.05 -0.75
C VAL A 138 -15.80 1.45 0.72
N GLU A 139 -16.94 1.52 1.39
CA GLU A 139 -16.98 1.87 2.79
C GLU A 139 -16.37 0.78 3.67
N SER A 140 -15.25 1.14 4.30
CA SER A 140 -14.54 0.31 5.28
C SER A 140 -14.24 -1.10 4.76
N LEU A 141 -13.69 -1.21 3.54
CA LEU A 141 -13.52 -2.47 2.80
C LEU A 141 -13.13 -3.65 3.68
N TYR A 142 -12.02 -3.56 4.41
CA TYR A 142 -11.52 -4.69 5.21
C TYR A 142 -12.52 -5.18 6.25
N THR A 143 -13.13 -4.30 7.04
CA THR A 143 -14.13 -4.70 8.05
C THR A 143 -15.43 -5.20 7.44
N SER A 144 -15.73 -4.81 6.20
CA SER A 144 -16.95 -5.15 5.48
C SER A 144 -16.89 -6.51 4.76
N ILE A 145 -15.71 -7.14 4.66
CA ILE A 145 -15.54 -8.43 3.97
C ILE A 145 -15.80 -9.61 4.94
N PRO A 146 -16.82 -10.45 4.72
CA PRO A 146 -17.03 -11.65 5.53
C PRO A 146 -15.93 -12.69 5.26
N VAL A 147 -15.40 -13.30 6.33
CA VAL A 147 -14.29 -14.26 6.24
C VAL A 147 -14.67 -15.49 5.40
N GLY A 148 -15.89 -16.00 5.55
CA GLY A 148 -16.39 -17.15 4.79
C GLY A 148 -16.38 -16.88 3.28
N ASP A 149 -17.02 -15.79 2.87
CA ASP A 149 -17.15 -15.40 1.47
C ASP A 149 -15.79 -15.06 0.84
N ALA A 150 -14.86 -14.46 1.61
CA ALA A 150 -13.50 -14.21 1.16
C ALA A 150 -12.73 -15.51 0.86
N VAL A 151 -12.91 -16.52 1.71
CA VAL A 151 -12.29 -17.85 1.52
C VAL A 151 -12.93 -18.59 0.34
N GLU A 152 -14.23 -18.44 0.12
CA GLU A 152 -14.91 -18.99 -1.05
C GLU A 152 -14.45 -18.33 -2.35
N ALA A 153 -14.40 -16.99 -2.39
CA ALA A 153 -13.88 -16.23 -3.51
C ALA A 153 -12.43 -16.61 -3.84
N LEU A 154 -11.60 -16.83 -2.81
CA LEU A 154 -10.25 -17.36 -2.95
C LEU A 154 -10.25 -18.77 -3.57
N ALA A 155 -11.07 -19.69 -3.05
CA ALA A 155 -11.15 -21.05 -3.57
C ALA A 155 -11.53 -21.08 -5.06
N GLN A 156 -12.51 -20.26 -5.46
CA GLN A 156 -12.91 -20.14 -6.85
C GLN A 156 -11.80 -19.53 -7.71
N THR A 157 -11.12 -18.50 -7.22
CA THR A 157 -10.00 -17.86 -7.95
C THR A 157 -8.84 -18.83 -8.16
N LEU A 158 -8.48 -19.61 -7.15
CA LEU A 158 -7.42 -20.64 -7.24
C LEU A 158 -7.76 -21.70 -8.29
N ARG A 159 -9.03 -22.14 -8.34
CA ARG A 159 -9.53 -23.08 -9.37
C ARG A 159 -9.41 -22.48 -10.78
N GLU A 160 -9.83 -21.24 -10.96
CA GLU A 160 -9.76 -20.53 -12.25
C GLU A 160 -8.32 -20.34 -12.74
N LYS A 161 -7.39 -20.11 -11.81
CA LYS A 161 -5.95 -20.01 -12.08
C LYS A 161 -5.26 -21.37 -12.19
N ARG A 162 -6.00 -22.48 -12.10
CA ARG A 162 -5.50 -23.86 -12.20
C ARG A 162 -4.37 -24.16 -11.20
N VAL A 163 -4.46 -23.59 -10.00
CA VAL A 163 -3.54 -23.91 -8.91
C VAL A 163 -3.77 -25.37 -8.49
N GLY A 164 -2.69 -26.14 -8.32
CA GLY A 164 -2.78 -27.56 -7.97
C GLY A 164 -3.55 -27.79 -6.66
N GLU A 165 -4.29 -28.89 -6.56
CA GLU A 165 -5.20 -29.13 -5.43
C GLU A 165 -4.51 -29.06 -4.06
N LYS A 166 -3.32 -29.66 -3.95
CA LYS A 166 -2.51 -29.64 -2.71
C LYS A 166 -2.05 -28.22 -2.35
N GLU A 167 -1.58 -27.46 -3.34
CA GLU A 167 -1.16 -26.06 -3.16
C GLU A 167 -2.35 -25.19 -2.77
N ALA A 168 -3.49 -25.34 -3.43
CA ALA A 168 -4.72 -24.63 -3.09
C ALA A 168 -5.22 -24.97 -1.69
N ALA A 169 -5.13 -26.24 -1.26
CA ALA A 169 -5.43 -26.65 0.10
C ALA A 169 -4.48 -26.00 1.12
N CYS A 170 -3.18 -25.97 0.82
CA CYS A 170 -2.16 -25.34 1.66
C CYS A 170 -2.43 -23.84 1.85
N ILE A 171 -2.70 -23.12 0.76
CA ILE A 171 -3.05 -21.70 0.78
C ILE A 171 -4.32 -21.45 1.61
N LYS A 172 -5.39 -22.21 1.36
CA LYS A 172 -6.65 -22.06 2.11
C LYS A 172 -6.47 -22.33 3.60
N LEU A 173 -5.68 -23.33 3.97
CA LEU A 173 -5.39 -23.65 5.36
C LEU A 173 -4.70 -22.46 6.06
N ALA A 174 -3.63 -21.94 5.46
CA ALA A 174 -2.88 -20.81 6.00
C ALA A 174 -3.75 -19.54 6.09
N VAL A 175 -4.53 -19.23 5.05
CA VAL A 175 -5.46 -18.08 5.04
C VAL A 175 -6.50 -18.20 6.15
N LYS A 176 -7.17 -19.35 6.26
CA LYS A 176 -8.14 -19.58 7.34
C LYS A 176 -7.50 -19.43 8.71
N PHE A 177 -6.30 -19.97 8.91
CA PHE A 177 -5.59 -19.86 10.18
C PHE A 177 -5.33 -18.40 10.56
N VAL A 178 -4.80 -17.60 9.63
CA VAL A 178 -4.53 -16.17 9.87
C VAL A 178 -5.81 -15.40 10.19
N LEU A 179 -6.89 -15.63 9.44
CA LEU A 179 -8.15 -14.90 9.63
C LEU A 179 -8.87 -15.25 10.94
N MET A 180 -8.75 -16.50 11.42
CA MET A 180 -9.41 -16.96 12.64
C MET A 180 -8.63 -16.65 13.93
N ASN A 181 -7.37 -16.20 13.82
CA ASN A 181 -6.46 -15.97 14.95
C ASN A 181 -5.95 -14.52 15.00
N ASN A 182 -6.85 -13.57 14.76
CA ASN A 182 -6.59 -12.13 14.90
C ASN A 182 -6.90 -11.68 16.32
N TYR A 183 -5.87 -11.69 17.18
CA TYR A 183 -5.93 -11.21 18.54
C TYR A 183 -5.26 -9.85 18.67
N LEU A 184 -5.77 -9.01 19.55
CA LEU A 184 -5.22 -7.69 19.82
C LEU A 184 -5.40 -7.31 21.29
N THR A 185 -4.58 -6.37 21.76
CA THR A 185 -4.69 -5.78 23.09
C THR A 185 -4.94 -4.29 23.01
N PHE A 186 -5.75 -3.78 23.92
CA PHE A 186 -5.93 -2.35 24.15
C PHE A 186 -6.23 -2.12 25.63
N ASP A 187 -5.47 -1.22 26.26
CA ASP A 187 -5.71 -0.81 27.64
C ASP A 187 -5.81 -1.99 28.63
N GLY A 188 -4.84 -2.91 28.58
CA GLY A 188 -4.80 -4.10 29.44
C GLY A 188 -5.80 -5.20 29.07
N LYS A 189 -6.75 -4.95 28.15
CA LYS A 189 -7.76 -5.91 27.73
C LYS A 189 -7.36 -6.63 26.44
N CYS A 190 -7.78 -7.89 26.33
CA CYS A 190 -7.60 -8.73 25.14
C CYS A 190 -8.88 -8.79 24.33
N TYR A 191 -8.76 -8.70 23.01
CA TYR A 191 -9.87 -8.83 22.08
C TYR A 191 -9.51 -9.78 20.94
N LYS A 192 -10.54 -10.41 20.38
CA LYS A 192 -10.47 -11.16 19.14
C LYS A 192 -11.32 -10.47 18.08
N GLN A 193 -10.75 -10.22 16.91
CA GLN A 193 -11.55 -9.78 15.77
C GLN A 193 -12.27 -10.99 15.15
N ILE A 194 -13.60 -10.90 15.06
CA ILE A 194 -14.47 -12.00 14.61
C ILE A 194 -15.14 -11.73 13.26
N LYS A 195 -15.12 -10.48 12.78
CA LYS A 195 -15.67 -10.06 11.48
C LYS A 195 -14.69 -9.17 10.73
N GLY A 196 -14.70 -9.27 9.40
CA GLY A 196 -13.80 -8.52 8.55
C GLY A 196 -12.40 -9.12 8.47
N LEU A 197 -11.57 -8.47 7.65
CA LEU A 197 -10.14 -8.68 7.58
C LEU A 197 -9.43 -7.74 8.56
N ALA A 198 -8.43 -8.26 9.28
CA ALA A 198 -7.69 -7.45 10.24
C ALA A 198 -6.87 -6.35 9.55
N MET A 199 -7.02 -5.10 10.01
CA MET A 199 -6.22 -3.99 9.51
C MET A 199 -4.79 -4.08 10.05
N GLY A 200 -3.82 -4.17 9.15
CA GLY A 200 -2.39 -4.30 9.50
C GLY A 200 -1.80 -5.68 9.19
N THR A 201 -2.64 -6.68 8.87
CA THR A 201 -2.15 -7.99 8.44
C THR A 201 -1.74 -7.97 6.96
N PRO A 202 -0.53 -8.47 6.60
CA PRO A 202 -0.08 -8.53 5.20
C PRO A 202 -1.04 -9.24 4.23
N LEU A 203 -1.87 -10.15 4.73
CA LEU A 203 -2.84 -10.94 3.94
C LEU A 203 -4.06 -10.12 3.52
N ALA A 204 -4.43 -9.07 4.26
CA ALA A 204 -5.68 -8.35 4.02
C ALA A 204 -5.76 -7.72 2.61
N PRO A 205 -4.73 -6.98 2.12
CA PRO A 205 -4.77 -6.40 0.78
C PRO A 205 -4.96 -7.41 -0.38
N PRO A 206 -4.17 -8.49 -0.50
CA PRO A 206 -4.36 -9.44 -1.59
C PRO A 206 -5.71 -10.18 -1.49
N LEU A 207 -6.14 -10.54 -0.29
CA LEU A 207 -7.43 -11.24 -0.12
C LEU A 207 -8.62 -10.33 -0.44
N ALA A 208 -8.59 -9.07 -0.02
CA ALA A 208 -9.63 -8.09 -0.35
C ALA A 208 -9.71 -7.86 -1.87
N ASN A 209 -8.56 -7.80 -2.56
CA ASN A 209 -8.53 -7.71 -4.01
C ASN A 209 -9.16 -8.92 -4.70
N ILE A 210 -8.87 -10.13 -4.21
CA ILE A 210 -9.46 -11.37 -4.74
C ILE A 210 -10.97 -11.38 -4.53
N PHE A 211 -11.44 -11.05 -3.33
CA PHE A 211 -12.87 -11.00 -3.01
C PHE A 211 -13.61 -10.00 -3.89
N MET A 212 -13.14 -8.75 -3.97
CA MET A 212 -13.77 -7.73 -4.80
C MET A 212 -13.72 -8.08 -6.29
N ALA A 213 -12.60 -8.60 -6.80
CA ALA A 213 -12.50 -9.03 -8.20
C ALA A 213 -13.48 -10.15 -8.54
N HIS A 214 -13.73 -11.07 -7.60
CA HIS A 214 -14.74 -12.12 -7.75
C HIS A 214 -16.15 -11.53 -7.88
N LEU A 215 -16.51 -10.56 -7.03
CA LEU A 215 -17.81 -9.86 -7.07
C LEU A 215 -17.98 -9.06 -8.38
N GLU A 216 -16.95 -8.31 -8.78
CA GLU A 216 -16.94 -7.52 -10.01
C GLU A 216 -17.13 -8.43 -11.23
N LYS A 217 -16.37 -9.53 -11.30
CA LYS A 217 -16.50 -10.51 -12.38
C LYS A 217 -17.92 -11.07 -12.48
N LYS A 218 -18.53 -11.47 -11.35
CA LYS A 218 -19.92 -11.97 -11.33
C LYS A 218 -20.91 -10.90 -11.78
N THR A 219 -20.71 -9.66 -11.33
CA THR A 219 -21.56 -8.52 -11.68
C THR A 219 -21.53 -8.23 -13.19
N PHE A 220 -20.35 -8.19 -13.80
CA PHE A 220 -20.20 -7.92 -15.23
C PHE A 220 -20.59 -9.12 -16.10
N ALA A 221 -20.29 -10.36 -15.68
CA ALA A 221 -20.70 -11.56 -16.42
C ALA A 221 -22.22 -11.71 -16.52
N SER A 222 -22.95 -11.36 -15.45
CA SER A 222 -24.41 -11.37 -15.44
C SER A 222 -25.06 -10.22 -16.21
N ARG A 223 -24.30 -9.16 -16.54
CA ARG A 223 -24.80 -7.94 -17.19
C ARG A 223 -23.81 -7.41 -18.24
N PRO A 224 -23.55 -8.15 -19.34
CA PRO A 224 -22.54 -7.76 -20.33
C PRO A 224 -22.81 -6.38 -20.97
N GLY A 225 -24.08 -5.98 -21.11
CA GLY A 225 -24.46 -4.67 -21.63
C GLY A 225 -24.13 -3.48 -20.70
N LEU A 226 -23.80 -3.74 -19.44
CA LEU A 226 -23.38 -2.72 -18.47
C LEU A 226 -21.86 -2.63 -18.31
N CYS A 227 -21.08 -3.38 -19.09
CA CYS A 227 -19.63 -3.31 -19.02
C CYS A 227 -19.16 -1.89 -19.41
N PRO A 228 -18.43 -1.18 -18.54
CA PRO A 228 -17.87 0.12 -18.87
C PRO A 228 -16.72 -0.04 -19.88
N VAL A 229 -16.40 1.05 -20.59
CA VAL A 229 -15.25 1.09 -21.51
C VAL A 229 -13.94 0.84 -20.77
N MET A 230 -13.88 1.31 -19.53
CA MET A 230 -12.78 1.06 -18.61
C MET A 230 -13.33 0.84 -17.21
N TYR A 231 -12.77 -0.13 -16.50
CA TYR A 231 -12.97 -0.34 -15.07
C TYR A 231 -11.62 -0.60 -14.41
N GLY A 232 -11.37 0.02 -13.26
CA GLY A 232 -10.18 -0.23 -12.47
C GLY A 232 -10.41 0.13 -11.02
N ARG A 233 -10.01 -0.77 -10.12
CA ARG A 233 -10.07 -0.60 -8.67
C ARG A 233 -8.69 -0.66 -8.05
N PHE A 234 -8.33 0.35 -7.28
CA PHE A 234 -7.16 0.35 -6.42
C PHE A 234 -7.62 0.25 -4.97
N LEU A 235 -7.53 -0.96 -4.38
CA LEU A 235 -8.06 -1.25 -3.05
C LEU A 235 -9.53 -0.85 -2.91
N ASP A 236 -9.83 0.22 -2.18
CA ASP A 236 -11.19 0.71 -1.88
C ASP A 236 -11.70 1.68 -2.96
N ASP A 237 -10.79 2.30 -3.74
CA ASP A 237 -11.11 3.30 -4.75
C ASP A 237 -11.39 2.62 -6.10
N ILE A 238 -12.55 2.86 -6.68
CA ILE A 238 -12.98 2.37 -7.99
C ILE A 238 -13.09 3.54 -8.95
N PHE A 239 -12.61 3.36 -10.18
CA PHE A 239 -12.81 4.28 -11.30
C PHE A 239 -13.36 3.53 -12.50
N TYR A 240 -14.34 4.10 -13.19
CA TYR A 240 -14.84 3.56 -14.44
C TYR A 240 -15.36 4.65 -15.39
N VAL A 241 -15.34 4.31 -16.68
CA VAL A 241 -15.75 5.18 -17.79
C VAL A 241 -16.92 4.53 -18.51
N GLN A 242 -18.09 5.18 -18.48
CA GLN A 242 -19.29 4.65 -19.11
C GLN A 242 -19.68 5.48 -20.33
N VAL A 243 -19.98 4.80 -21.44
CA VAL A 243 -20.72 5.39 -22.56
C VAL A 243 -22.20 5.09 -22.35
N LEU A 244 -23.01 6.13 -22.21
CA LEU A 244 -24.45 6.04 -21.94
C LEU A 244 -25.22 5.81 -23.24
N ARG A 245 -25.21 4.56 -23.72
CA ARG A 245 -25.92 4.12 -24.95
C ARG A 245 -27.41 3.90 -24.68
N ASN A 246 -28.15 4.97 -24.35
CA ASN A 246 -29.54 4.92 -23.88
C ASN A 246 -29.76 4.15 -22.55
N ILE A 247 -28.67 3.81 -21.86
CA ILE A 247 -28.73 3.21 -20.52
C ILE A 247 -28.76 4.36 -19.50
N PRO A 248 -29.78 4.43 -18.62
CA PRO A 248 -29.81 5.43 -17.57
C PRO A 248 -28.56 5.36 -16.69
N TYR A 249 -28.00 6.52 -16.34
CA TYR A 249 -26.70 6.61 -15.65
C TYR A 249 -26.64 5.86 -14.31
N HIS A 250 -27.79 5.66 -13.64
CA HIS A 250 -27.87 5.04 -12.31
C HIS A 250 -27.88 3.51 -12.34
N ILE A 251 -28.04 2.86 -13.51
CA ILE A 251 -28.18 1.40 -13.61
C ILE A 251 -26.90 0.66 -13.21
N LEU A 252 -25.74 1.10 -13.71
CA LEU A 252 -24.45 0.51 -13.33
C LEU A 252 -24.11 0.76 -11.85
N PRO A 253 -24.23 1.99 -11.29
CA PRO A 253 -24.11 2.22 -9.85
C PRO A 253 -25.01 1.31 -9.01
N LYS A 254 -26.27 1.13 -9.41
CA LYS A 254 -27.21 0.23 -8.73
C LYS A 254 -26.78 -1.23 -8.81
N ALA A 255 -26.25 -1.68 -9.96
CA ALA A 255 -25.73 -3.04 -10.10
C ALA A 255 -24.49 -3.27 -9.22
N LEU A 256 -23.56 -2.32 -9.21
CA LEU A 256 -22.37 -2.37 -8.37
C LEU A 256 -22.72 -2.30 -6.88
N GLY A 257 -23.64 -1.42 -6.48
CA GLY A 257 -24.09 -1.30 -5.08
C GLY A 257 -24.82 -2.53 -4.55
N ASN A 258 -25.32 -3.41 -5.44
CA ASN A 258 -25.98 -4.66 -5.08
C ASN A 258 -25.10 -5.90 -5.31
N MET A 259 -23.78 -5.74 -5.49
CA MET A 259 -22.89 -6.88 -5.74
C MET A 259 -22.78 -7.80 -4.52
N HIS A 260 -22.89 -7.25 -3.30
CA HIS A 260 -22.85 -8.01 -2.07
C HIS A 260 -23.52 -7.23 -0.91
N PRO A 261 -24.32 -7.86 -0.03
CA PRO A 261 -25.02 -7.17 1.07
C PRO A 261 -24.10 -6.44 2.05
N SER A 262 -22.88 -6.95 2.26
CA SER A 262 -21.92 -6.34 3.18
C SER A 262 -21.10 -5.20 2.57
N ILE A 263 -21.12 -5.04 1.24
CA ILE A 263 -20.30 -4.05 0.53
C ILE A 263 -21.16 -2.84 0.19
N LYS A 264 -20.81 -1.70 0.77
CA LYS A 264 -21.45 -0.41 0.52
C LYS A 264 -20.54 0.47 -0.31
N LEU A 265 -21.11 1.10 -1.33
CA LEU A 265 -20.40 1.95 -2.28
C LEU A 265 -20.99 3.35 -2.26
N THR A 266 -20.13 4.35 -2.15
CA THR A 266 -20.49 5.76 -2.38
C THR A 266 -20.00 6.19 -3.76
N PHE A 267 -20.91 6.68 -4.60
CA PHE A 267 -20.62 7.05 -5.99
C PHE A 267 -20.45 8.56 -6.17
N LYS A 268 -19.55 8.93 -7.08
CA LYS A 268 -19.47 10.28 -7.65
C LYS A 268 -19.33 10.16 -9.15
N SER A 269 -20.04 11.01 -9.89
CA SER A 269 -20.00 11.02 -11.34
C SER A 269 -19.87 12.44 -11.86
N SER A 270 -19.16 12.59 -12.97
CA SER A 270 -18.96 13.88 -13.61
C SER A 270 -18.86 13.71 -15.13
N PRO A 271 -19.54 14.57 -15.91
CA PRO A 271 -19.44 14.57 -17.35
C PRO A 271 -18.25 15.38 -17.86
N ILE A 272 -17.32 15.85 -17.02
CA ILE A 272 -16.18 16.68 -17.46
C ILE A 272 -14.88 16.09 -16.93
N GLU A 273 -14.74 16.07 -15.61
CA GLU A 273 -13.54 15.62 -14.92
C GLU A 273 -13.82 15.05 -13.55
N LEU A 274 -12.95 14.17 -13.07
CA LEU A 274 -13.11 13.51 -11.79
C LEU A 274 -11.76 13.08 -11.20
N GLU A 275 -11.70 13.00 -9.87
CA GLU A 275 -10.50 12.67 -9.11
C GLU A 275 -10.38 11.17 -8.88
N MET A 276 -9.21 10.58 -9.15
CA MET A 276 -8.89 9.20 -8.84
C MET A 276 -7.42 9.08 -8.47
N LEU A 277 -7.13 8.43 -7.34
CA LEU A 277 -5.77 8.37 -6.76
C LEU A 277 -5.16 9.78 -6.64
N ASP A 278 -4.01 10.00 -7.27
CA ASP A 278 -3.29 11.28 -7.29
C ASP A 278 -3.58 12.12 -8.55
N LEU A 279 -4.66 11.81 -9.29
CA LEU A 279 -4.97 12.41 -10.59
C LEU A 279 -6.34 13.08 -10.62
N VAL A 280 -6.44 14.16 -11.38
CA VAL A 280 -7.70 14.62 -11.99
C VAL A 280 -7.71 14.09 -13.41
N ILE A 281 -8.69 13.26 -13.75
CA ILE A 281 -8.90 12.69 -15.09
C ILE A 281 -10.02 13.48 -15.75
N TYR A 282 -9.80 13.95 -16.98
CA TYR A 282 -10.74 14.80 -17.69
C TYR A 282 -10.85 14.40 -19.16
N LYS A 283 -12.01 14.68 -19.76
CA LYS A 283 -12.26 14.38 -21.18
C LYS A 283 -11.57 15.41 -22.08
N ALA A 284 -11.00 14.91 -23.18
CA ALA A 284 -10.43 15.74 -24.24
C ALA A 284 -10.83 15.13 -25.60
N GLY A 285 -11.93 15.61 -26.17
CA GLY A 285 -12.47 15.05 -27.42
C GLY A 285 -12.88 13.59 -27.27
N ASP A 286 -12.17 12.70 -27.96
CA ASP A 286 -12.41 11.26 -28.08
C ASP A 286 -11.63 10.40 -27.07
N HIS A 287 -10.86 11.02 -26.18
CA HIS A 287 -9.98 10.34 -25.21
C HIS A 287 -9.95 11.05 -23.85
N LEU A 288 -9.17 10.48 -22.92
CA LEU A 288 -9.00 11.00 -21.57
C LEU A 288 -7.58 11.51 -21.36
N LEU A 289 -7.47 12.67 -20.73
CA LEU A 289 -6.22 13.23 -20.24
C LEU A 289 -6.24 13.28 -18.71
N HIS A 290 -5.07 13.49 -18.12
CA HIS A 290 -4.93 13.53 -16.67
C HIS A 290 -3.91 14.57 -16.24
N ARG A 291 -4.08 15.08 -15.02
CA ARG A 291 -3.16 16.00 -14.35
C ARG A 291 -3.08 15.68 -12.87
N VAL A 292 -2.01 16.12 -12.21
CA VAL A 292 -1.80 15.87 -10.78
C VAL A 292 -2.91 16.54 -9.95
N HIS A 293 -3.61 15.74 -9.14
CA HIS A 293 -4.56 16.25 -8.16
C HIS A 293 -3.82 16.83 -6.94
N GLN A 294 -4.36 17.94 -6.40
CA GLN A 294 -3.88 18.57 -5.18
C GLN A 294 -5.03 18.70 -4.18
N LYS A 295 -4.93 17.98 -3.05
CA LYS A 295 -5.94 18.08 -1.98
C LYS A 295 -5.98 19.50 -1.42
N ALA A 296 -7.19 20.06 -1.30
CA ALA A 296 -7.41 21.42 -0.78
C ALA A 296 -6.84 21.63 0.63
N LEU A 297 -6.91 20.61 1.50
CA LEU A 297 -6.39 20.65 2.87
C LEU A 297 -4.87 20.43 2.97
N ASN A 298 -4.16 20.28 1.84
CA ASN A 298 -2.73 20.10 1.88
C ASN A 298 -2.04 21.42 2.27
N LYS A 299 -1.40 21.43 3.45
CA LYS A 299 -0.65 22.59 3.95
C LYS A 299 0.71 22.79 3.27
N TYR A 300 1.12 21.86 2.39
CA TYR A 300 2.40 21.90 1.66
C TYR A 300 3.61 22.11 2.58
N LEU A 301 3.63 21.39 3.71
CA LEU A 301 4.68 21.45 4.72
C LEU A 301 5.97 20.75 4.25
N TYR A 302 6.53 21.21 3.13
CA TYR A 302 7.79 20.67 2.60
C TYR A 302 8.95 20.90 3.57
N ILE A 303 9.99 20.08 3.45
CA ILE A 303 11.25 20.25 4.19
C ILE A 303 11.76 21.68 3.95
N SER A 304 12.08 22.43 5.02
CA SER A 304 12.65 23.79 4.86
C SER A 304 14.12 23.71 4.45
N SER A 305 14.57 24.70 3.69
CA SER A 305 16.00 24.90 3.39
C SER A 305 16.86 25.12 4.63
N ARG A 306 16.25 25.55 5.75
CA ARG A 306 16.92 25.76 7.05
C ARG A 306 16.99 24.50 7.91
N SER A 307 16.42 23.39 7.44
CA SER A 307 16.53 22.13 8.17
C SER A 307 17.95 21.56 8.05
N CYS A 308 18.42 20.82 9.05
CA CYS A 308 19.74 20.19 9.07
C CYS A 308 19.87 18.98 8.12
N HIS A 309 19.05 18.91 7.07
CA HIS A 309 19.13 17.84 6.08
C HIS A 309 20.31 18.09 5.13
N PRO A 310 21.04 17.04 4.72
CA PRO A 310 22.10 17.18 3.72
C PRO A 310 21.57 17.75 2.38
N PRO A 311 22.36 18.56 1.65
CA PRO A 311 21.92 19.17 0.39
C PRO A 311 21.43 18.16 -0.67
N HIS A 312 21.99 16.94 -0.68
CA HIS A 312 21.56 15.89 -1.61
C HIS A 312 20.17 15.34 -1.29
N VAL A 313 19.76 15.32 -0.02
CA VAL A 313 18.40 14.94 0.41
C VAL A 313 17.41 16.00 -0.04
N MET A 314 17.75 17.28 0.17
CA MET A 314 16.94 18.41 -0.31
C MET A 314 16.74 18.39 -1.82
N ARG A 315 17.83 18.20 -2.58
CA ARG A 315 17.75 18.03 -4.04
C ARG A 315 16.94 16.81 -4.44
N GLY A 316 17.14 15.70 -3.72
CA GLY A 316 16.48 14.43 -3.97
C GLY A 316 14.96 14.53 -3.88
N PHE A 317 14.40 15.10 -2.80
CA PHE A 317 12.95 15.18 -2.66
C PHE A 317 12.33 16.08 -3.74
N ILE A 318 12.94 17.22 -4.05
CA ILE A 318 12.44 18.15 -5.08
C ILE A 318 12.44 17.44 -6.43
N ARG A 319 13.54 16.75 -6.77
CA ARG A 319 13.65 16.02 -8.03
C ARG A 319 12.61 14.89 -8.11
N THR A 320 12.41 14.13 -7.05
CA THR A 320 11.40 13.05 -7.02
C THR A 320 9.99 13.58 -7.27
N GLU A 321 9.64 14.73 -6.67
CA GLU A 321 8.33 15.34 -6.87
C GLU A 321 8.16 15.91 -8.29
N LEU A 322 9.21 16.51 -8.87
CA LEU A 322 9.22 16.91 -10.28
C LEU A 322 9.05 15.73 -11.23
N ILE A 323 9.71 14.59 -10.96
CA ILE A 323 9.53 13.35 -11.74
C ILE A 323 8.07 12.90 -11.67
N ARG A 324 7.45 12.97 -10.48
CA ARG A 324 6.03 12.65 -10.32
C ARG A 324 5.15 13.55 -11.19
N TYR A 325 5.38 14.85 -11.18
CA TYR A 325 4.63 15.80 -12.03
C TYR A 325 4.85 15.56 -13.52
N ALA A 326 6.09 15.26 -13.93
CA ALA A 326 6.41 15.00 -15.33
C ALA A 326 5.70 13.75 -15.87
N ARG A 327 5.49 12.73 -15.02
CA ARG A 327 4.85 11.46 -15.37
C ARG A 327 3.33 11.49 -15.26
N ASN A 328 2.79 12.31 -14.36
CA ASN A 328 1.37 12.32 -14.00
C ASN A 328 0.59 13.50 -14.61
N CYS A 329 1.18 14.21 -15.58
CA CYS A 329 0.49 15.21 -16.39
C CYS A 329 0.54 14.78 -17.86
N SER A 330 -0.62 14.61 -18.48
CA SER A 330 -0.74 14.43 -19.92
C SER A 330 -0.15 15.62 -20.67
N GLU A 331 -0.53 16.83 -20.25
CA GLU A 331 -0.21 18.07 -20.96
C GLU A 331 0.98 18.81 -20.37
N ARG A 332 1.81 19.36 -21.26
CA ARG A 332 2.97 20.18 -20.87
C ARG A 332 2.53 21.42 -20.09
N LEU A 333 1.41 22.03 -20.44
CA LEU A 333 0.90 23.20 -19.74
C LEU A 333 0.54 22.89 -18.29
N ASP A 334 -0.09 21.75 -18.02
CA ASP A 334 -0.43 21.33 -16.66
C ASP A 334 0.82 21.00 -15.83
N PHE A 335 1.81 20.35 -16.45
CA PHE A 335 3.14 20.18 -15.85
C PHE A 335 3.80 21.52 -15.47
N LEU A 336 3.76 22.51 -16.35
CA LEU A 336 4.35 23.83 -16.07
C LEU A 336 3.59 24.58 -14.96
N ARG A 337 2.25 24.49 -14.94
CA ARG A 337 1.40 25.09 -13.89
C ARG A 337 1.75 24.51 -12.52
N ILE A 338 1.79 23.18 -12.39
CA ILE A 338 2.10 22.54 -11.10
C ILE A 338 3.55 22.81 -10.67
N CYS A 339 4.51 22.84 -11.60
CA CYS A 339 5.89 23.21 -11.30
C CYS A 339 6.01 24.66 -10.80
N ARG A 340 5.27 25.62 -11.38
CA ARG A 340 5.26 27.01 -10.89
C ARG A 340 4.72 27.10 -9.46
N ALA A 341 3.60 26.44 -9.19
CA ALA A 341 3.03 26.39 -7.84
C ALA A 341 4.00 25.75 -6.83
N PHE A 342 4.63 24.63 -7.20
CA PHE A 342 5.63 23.96 -6.36
C PHE A 342 6.85 24.85 -6.08
N SER A 343 7.36 25.55 -7.11
CA SER A 343 8.47 26.49 -6.96
C SER A 343 8.12 27.64 -6.00
N SER A 344 6.92 28.22 -6.11
CA SER A 344 6.46 29.26 -5.16
C SER A 344 6.47 28.76 -3.73
N ARG A 345 5.87 27.60 -3.48
CA ARG A 345 5.81 26.98 -2.15
C ARG A 345 7.21 26.68 -1.60
N LEU A 346 8.15 26.23 -2.43
CA LEU A 346 9.53 26.02 -2.00
C LEU A 346 10.23 27.35 -1.65
N ARG A 347 9.97 28.43 -2.40
CA ARG A 347 10.51 29.76 -2.05
C ARG A 347 10.00 30.23 -0.70
N GLU A 348 8.71 30.03 -0.41
CA GLU A 348 8.11 30.32 0.90
C GLU A 348 8.73 29.49 2.03
N ARG A 349 9.24 28.29 1.73
CA ARG A 349 10.00 27.43 2.67
C ARG A 349 11.47 27.81 2.81
N GLY A 350 11.92 28.86 2.11
CA GLY A 350 13.24 29.46 2.22
C GLY A 350 14.27 28.98 1.18
N PHE A 351 13.87 28.26 0.14
CA PHE A 351 14.82 27.81 -0.89
C PHE A 351 15.26 28.96 -1.80
N HIS A 352 16.57 29.06 -2.04
CA HIS A 352 17.14 30.10 -2.88
C HIS A 352 16.78 29.90 -4.37
N PRO A 353 16.40 30.95 -5.12
CA PRO A 353 15.98 30.83 -6.52
C PRO A 353 17.00 30.16 -7.46
N THR A 354 18.29 30.41 -7.26
CA THR A 354 19.36 29.80 -8.08
C THR A 354 19.47 28.29 -7.86
N PHE A 355 19.28 27.82 -6.62
CA PHE A 355 19.23 26.40 -6.31
C PHE A 355 18.01 25.75 -6.99
N LEU A 356 16.83 26.35 -6.84
CA LEU A 356 15.61 25.84 -7.46
C LEU A 356 15.73 25.79 -8.98
N ARG A 357 16.24 26.84 -9.63
CA ARG A 357 16.45 26.87 -11.09
C ARG A 357 17.32 25.70 -11.56
N LYS A 358 18.43 25.44 -10.87
CA LYS A 358 19.33 24.31 -11.18
C LYS A 358 18.63 22.97 -11.06
N VAL A 359 17.81 22.77 -10.02
CA VAL A 359 17.12 21.49 -9.80
C VAL A 359 15.96 21.30 -10.77
N PHE A 360 15.16 22.35 -11.02
CA PHE A 360 14.01 22.30 -11.93
C PHE A 360 14.43 22.08 -13.38
N ALA A 361 15.58 22.62 -13.80
CA ALA A 361 16.15 22.37 -15.14
C ALA A 361 16.53 20.90 -15.38
N THR A 362 16.54 20.05 -14.35
CA THR A 362 16.94 18.65 -14.49
C THR A 362 15.81 17.70 -14.90
N ILE A 363 14.57 18.18 -14.95
CA ILE A 363 13.36 17.40 -15.23
C ILE A 363 12.46 18.17 -16.20
N GLU A 364 12.11 17.52 -17.31
CA GLU A 364 11.18 18.05 -18.30
C GLU A 364 9.87 17.24 -18.32
N HIS A 365 8.86 17.75 -19.01
CA HIS A 365 7.60 17.01 -19.20
C HIS A 365 7.87 15.68 -19.92
N GLY A 366 7.19 14.61 -19.49
CA GLY A 366 7.43 13.27 -20.04
C GLY A 366 8.76 12.65 -19.62
N TYR A 367 9.49 13.24 -18.65
CA TYR A 367 10.73 12.63 -18.15
C TYR A 367 10.49 11.26 -17.52
N HIS A 368 11.21 10.26 -18.03
CA HIS A 368 11.28 8.93 -17.46
C HIS A 368 12.71 8.66 -16.98
N PRO A 369 12.92 8.24 -15.72
CA PRO A 369 14.24 7.85 -15.29
C PRO A 369 14.73 6.66 -16.15
N PRO A 370 16.01 6.64 -16.55
CA PRO A 370 16.54 5.56 -17.37
C PRO A 370 16.32 4.21 -16.67
N LYS A 371 15.75 3.25 -17.41
CA LYS A 371 15.57 1.87 -16.94
C LYS A 371 16.94 1.18 -16.93
N GLY A 372 17.47 0.94 -15.75
CA GLY A 372 18.69 0.16 -15.56
C GLY A 372 18.81 -0.28 -14.11
N LYS A 373 19.20 -1.55 -13.89
CA LYS A 373 19.63 -1.98 -12.56
C LYS A 373 20.89 -1.18 -12.21
N ARG A 374 20.75 -0.18 -11.36
CA ARG A 374 21.93 0.40 -10.72
C ARG A 374 22.52 -0.71 -9.84
N PRO A 375 23.80 -1.06 -10.00
CA PRO A 375 24.40 -2.07 -9.14
C PRO A 375 24.21 -1.64 -7.68
N THR A 376 23.76 -2.58 -6.83
CA THR A 376 23.48 -2.31 -5.42
C THR A 376 24.80 -1.86 -4.77
N PRO A 377 24.87 -0.62 -4.25
CA PRO A 377 26.10 -0.14 -3.64
C PRO A 377 26.44 -0.99 -2.41
N VAL A 378 27.73 -1.25 -2.20
CA VAL A 378 28.20 -1.80 -0.93
C VAL A 378 27.99 -0.73 0.14
N VAL A 379 27.25 -1.07 1.19
CA VAL A 379 26.92 -0.13 2.28
C VAL A 379 27.75 -0.47 3.52
N PHE A 380 28.66 0.43 3.88
CA PHE A 380 29.42 0.39 5.13
C PHE A 380 28.62 1.10 6.23
N LYS A 381 28.23 0.35 7.26
CA LYS A 381 27.55 0.87 8.44
C LYS A 381 28.58 1.22 9.51
N ILE A 382 28.69 2.49 9.88
CA ILE A 382 29.61 2.96 10.93
C ILE A 382 28.85 3.57 12.10
N PRO A 383 29.26 3.36 13.36
CA PRO A 383 28.58 3.96 14.50
C PRO A 383 28.70 5.49 14.48
N TYR A 384 27.57 6.18 14.67
CA TYR A 384 27.53 7.62 14.82
C TYR A 384 28.27 8.04 16.10
N GLY A 385 29.28 8.90 15.98
CA GLY A 385 30.03 9.44 17.12
C GLY A 385 31.26 8.63 17.56
N GLY A 386 31.70 7.62 16.78
CA GLY A 386 33.07 7.14 16.92
C GLY A 386 34.04 8.31 16.66
N GLY A 387 35.15 8.39 17.40
CA GLY A 387 36.08 9.53 17.39
C GLY A 387 36.63 9.94 16.01
N PRO A 388 37.61 10.86 15.96
CA PRO A 388 38.12 11.45 14.71
C PRO A 388 38.42 10.42 13.60
N GLU A 389 38.95 9.25 13.99
CA GLU A 389 39.26 8.12 13.09
C GLU A 389 38.02 7.55 12.37
N VAL A 390 36.90 7.38 13.07
CA VAL A 390 35.65 6.85 12.48
C VAL A 390 35.00 7.90 11.57
N SER A 391 35.13 9.18 11.92
CA SER A 391 34.63 10.29 11.10
C SER A 391 35.41 10.48 9.78
N ALA A 392 36.65 9.99 9.72
CA ALA A 392 37.50 10.03 8.52
C ALA A 392 37.24 8.88 7.54
N LEU A 393 36.61 7.78 7.98
CA LEU A 393 36.33 6.59 7.15
C LEU A 393 35.59 6.88 5.84
N PRO A 394 34.59 7.78 5.75
CA PRO A 394 33.99 8.14 4.47
C PRO A 394 34.99 8.72 3.47
N GLY A 395 35.98 9.49 3.94
CA GLY A 395 37.06 10.03 3.12
C GLY A 395 38.00 8.93 2.63
N VAL A 396 38.47 8.08 3.54
CA VAL A 396 39.37 6.95 3.23
C VAL A 396 38.72 5.98 2.24
N ILE A 397 37.46 5.60 2.45
CA ILE A 397 36.73 4.70 1.55
C ILE A 397 36.58 5.32 0.15
N LYS A 398 36.36 6.64 0.09
CA LYS A 398 36.29 7.37 -1.18
C LYS A 398 37.64 7.36 -1.90
N GLU A 399 38.73 7.68 -1.20
CA GLU A 399 40.08 7.70 -1.75
C GLU A 399 40.50 6.32 -2.27
N TRP A 400 40.27 5.27 -1.46
CA TRP A 400 40.56 3.90 -1.85
C TRP A 400 39.78 3.48 -3.10
N TYR A 401 38.47 3.80 -3.16
CA TYR A 401 37.66 3.50 -4.34
C TYR A 401 38.13 4.27 -5.59
N ASP A 402 38.45 5.56 -5.43
CA ASP A 402 38.88 6.41 -6.54
C ASP A 402 40.28 5.97 -7.06
N ALA A 403 41.10 5.33 -6.23
CA ALA A 403 42.37 4.72 -6.59
C ALA A 403 42.24 3.36 -7.31
N CYS A 404 41.07 2.70 -7.27
CA CYS A 404 40.89 1.42 -7.97
C CYS A 404 40.93 1.59 -9.51
N PRO A 405 41.41 0.58 -10.26
CA PRO A 405 41.40 0.59 -11.73
C PRO A 405 40.01 0.86 -12.31
N SER A 406 39.94 1.54 -13.45
CA SER A 406 38.66 1.84 -14.14
C SER A 406 37.87 0.56 -14.44
N ALA A 407 38.55 -0.52 -14.84
CA ALA A 407 37.96 -1.84 -15.05
C ALA A 407 37.24 -2.39 -13.79
N PHE A 408 37.77 -2.13 -12.59
CA PHE A 408 37.12 -2.51 -11.33
C PHE A 408 35.88 -1.65 -11.03
N ARG A 409 35.97 -0.34 -11.26
CA ARG A 409 34.89 0.63 -11.00
C ARG A 409 33.69 0.48 -11.95
N VAL A 410 33.86 -0.17 -13.11
CA VAL A 410 32.76 -0.53 -14.02
C VAL A 410 31.85 -1.61 -13.42
N HIS A 411 32.43 -2.54 -12.65
CA HIS A 411 31.70 -3.67 -12.07
C HIS A 411 31.31 -3.47 -10.61
N VAL A 412 32.04 -2.63 -9.87
CA VAL A 412 31.79 -2.37 -8.45
C VAL A 412 31.28 -0.94 -8.25
N PRO A 413 30.02 -0.75 -7.83
CA PRO A 413 29.47 0.57 -7.52
C PRO A 413 30.24 1.24 -6.39
N LYS A 414 30.34 2.57 -6.44
CA LYS A 414 30.92 3.38 -5.38
C LYS A 414 30.29 3.02 -4.03
N PRO A 415 31.09 2.61 -3.02
CA PRO A 415 30.56 2.29 -1.71
C PRO A 415 29.88 3.49 -1.06
N ILE A 416 28.86 3.21 -0.27
CA ILE A 416 28.15 4.22 0.53
C ILE A 416 28.48 3.96 1.99
N VAL A 417 28.79 5.03 2.73
CA VAL A 417 28.92 4.98 4.18
C VAL A 417 27.64 5.52 4.80
N CYS A 418 27.04 4.77 5.71
CA CYS A 418 25.90 5.23 6.49
C CYS A 418 26.21 5.12 7.98
N TYR A 419 25.67 6.07 8.75
CA TYR A 419 25.84 6.09 10.18
C TYR A 419 24.72 5.28 10.85
N THR A 420 25.07 4.34 11.71
CA THR A 420 24.12 3.71 12.62
C THR A 420 23.99 4.58 13.85
N MET A 421 22.74 4.83 14.27
CA MET A 421 22.49 5.38 15.60
C MET A 421 22.98 4.33 16.59
N GLY A 422 24.01 4.66 17.38
CA GLY A 422 24.34 3.87 18.57
C GLY A 422 23.12 3.83 19.50
N LYS A 423 23.04 2.82 20.38
CA LYS A 423 22.04 2.86 21.47
C LYS A 423 22.32 4.12 22.27
N ASN A 424 21.44 5.12 22.16
CA ASN A 424 21.55 6.31 23.00
C ASN A 424 21.28 5.92 24.46
N VAL A 425 21.67 6.77 25.41
CA VAL A 425 21.42 6.54 26.84
C VAL A 425 19.94 6.22 27.09
N TYR A 426 19.01 6.83 26.35
CA TYR A 426 17.60 6.45 26.35
C TYR A 426 17.36 4.97 25.98
N GLY A 427 17.94 4.47 24.89
CA GLY A 427 17.85 3.07 24.46
C GLY A 427 18.67 2.08 25.30
N LEU A 428 19.56 2.57 26.17
CA LEU A 428 20.27 1.76 27.17
C LEU A 428 19.56 1.74 28.53
N LEU A 429 18.94 2.86 28.93
CA LEU A 429 18.25 3.04 30.21
C LEU A 429 16.78 2.63 30.16
N VAL A 430 16.11 2.77 29.02
CA VAL A 430 14.76 2.24 28.82
C VAL A 430 14.87 0.78 28.47
N ARG A 431 14.97 -0.07 29.50
CA ARG A 431 14.36 -1.39 29.42
C ARG A 431 12.86 -1.12 29.34
N ALA A 432 12.21 -1.51 28.25
CA ALA A 432 10.76 -1.65 28.29
C ALA A 432 10.46 -2.45 29.57
N LYS A 433 9.72 -1.86 30.52
CA LYS A 433 9.25 -2.59 31.68
C LYS A 433 8.36 -3.71 31.14
N VAL A 434 8.96 -4.86 30.91
CA VAL A 434 8.25 -6.13 30.92
C VAL A 434 7.86 -6.28 32.38
N HIS A 435 6.64 -5.86 32.71
CA HIS A 435 6.02 -6.31 33.93
C HIS A 435 5.88 -7.82 33.77
N THR A 436 6.70 -8.55 34.53
CA THR A 436 6.60 -10.00 34.74
C THR A 436 5.25 -10.37 35.30
#